data_AF-A0A084SGD8-F1
#
_entry.id   AF-A0A084SGD8-F1
#
_cell.length_a   1.000
_cell.length_b   1.000
_cell.length_c   1.000
_cell.angle_alpha   90.00
_cell.angle_beta   90.00
_cell.angle_gamma   90.00
#
_symmetry.space_group_name_H-M   'P 1'
#
loop_
_entity.id
_entity.type
_entity.pdbx_description
1 polymer ?
#
loop_
_entity_poly.entity_id
_entity_poly.type
_entity_poly.pdbx_seq_one_letter_code
_entity_poly.pdbx_strand_id
1 'polypeptide(L)'
;MDDRQQLAALALRVQQGYALELADDLRALLRRTAPTAALSEAETEEALKNPEGAEALMGMILSRFREAQSRFLHSMYRMTSLRDAGDLEGARQQMRDVLAVELVPQYRRMAEEQLRGLDGPAPES
;
A
#
# COMPACT_ATOMS: atom_id res chain seq x y z
N MET A 1 -13.79 1.07 12.00
CA MET A 1 -13.37 1.97 10.91
C MET A 1 -11.93 1.62 10.60
N ASP A 2 -11.55 1.40 9.33
CA ASP A 2 -10.16 1.07 8.97
C ASP A 2 -9.25 2.25 9.36
N ASP A 3 -8.09 2.00 9.96
CA ASP A 3 -7.15 3.04 10.41
C ASP A 3 -6.80 4.00 9.27
N ARG A 4 -6.65 3.46 8.05
CA ARG A 4 -6.36 4.27 6.87
C ARG A 4 -7.52 5.18 6.47
N GLN A 5 -8.76 4.76 6.69
CA GLN A 5 -9.93 5.61 6.45
C GLN A 5 -9.99 6.74 7.46
N GLN A 6 -9.67 6.47 8.73
CA GLN A 6 -9.53 7.51 9.75
C GLN A 6 -8.43 8.50 9.37
N LEU A 7 -7.28 8.00 8.91
CA LEU A 7 -6.15 8.82 8.47
C LEU A 7 -6.52 9.70 7.26
N ALA A 8 -7.21 9.15 6.28
CA ALA A 8 -7.68 9.90 5.11
C ALA A 8 -8.66 11.02 5.49
N ALA A 9 -9.57 10.76 6.43
CA ALA A 9 -10.50 11.76 6.93
C ALA A 9 -9.79 12.89 7.70
N LEU A 10 -8.74 12.56 8.46
CA LEU A 10 -7.91 13.55 9.15
C LEU A 10 -7.09 14.38 8.17
N ALA A 11 -6.41 13.75 7.20
CA ALA A 11 -5.64 14.43 6.17
C ALA A 11 -6.52 15.41 5.37
N LEU A 12 -7.75 15.02 5.03
CA LEU A 12 -8.70 15.91 4.35
C LEU A 12 -9.06 17.14 5.18
N ARG A 13 -9.22 17.00 6.49
CA ARG A 13 -9.48 18.14 7.39
C ARG A 13 -8.28 19.08 7.44
N VAL A 14 -7.07 18.55 7.55
CA VAL A 14 -5.86 19.40 7.56
C VAL A 14 -5.74 20.18 6.25
N GLN A 15 -6.01 19.53 5.12
CA GLN A 15 -6.07 20.20 3.80
C GLN A 15 -7.14 21.30 3.70
N GLN A 16 -8.22 21.20 4.48
CA GLN A 16 -9.27 22.23 4.58
C GLN A 16 -8.89 23.39 5.52
N GLY A 17 -7.69 23.38 6.10
CA GLY A 17 -7.18 24.43 6.98
C GLY A 17 -7.44 24.22 8.46
N TYR A 18 -7.93 23.04 8.86
CA TYR A 18 -8.04 22.70 10.29
C TYR A 18 -6.66 22.41 10.87
N ALA A 19 -6.37 22.97 12.05
CA ALA A 19 -5.11 22.73 12.73
C ALA A 19 -4.97 21.24 13.12
N LEU A 20 -3.78 20.68 12.88
CA LEU A 20 -3.45 19.33 13.30
C LEU A 20 -2.93 19.33 14.73
N GLU A 21 -3.70 18.79 15.66
CA GLU A 21 -3.24 18.55 17.02
C GLU A 21 -2.55 17.19 17.11
N LEU A 22 -1.28 17.19 17.51
CA LEU A 22 -0.48 15.98 17.66
C LEU A 22 -0.73 15.27 19.00
N ALA A 23 -2.00 14.95 19.24
CA ALA A 23 -2.49 14.23 20.40
C ALA A 23 -2.03 12.76 20.39
N ASP A 24 -2.06 12.11 21.56
CA ASP A 24 -1.63 10.72 21.73
C ASP A 24 -2.37 9.74 20.82
N ASP A 25 -3.67 9.97 20.57
CA ASP A 25 -4.47 9.15 19.66
C ASP A 25 -3.97 9.22 18.21
N LEU A 26 -3.62 10.41 17.73
CA LEU A 26 -3.06 10.58 16.38
C LEU A 26 -1.68 9.91 16.28
N ARG A 27 -0.84 10.07 17.30
CA ARG A 27 0.47 9.40 17.37
C ARG A 27 0.31 7.88 17.33
N ALA A 28 -0.61 7.33 18.12
CA ALA A 28 -0.91 5.90 18.16
C ALA A 28 -1.45 5.39 16.81
N LEU A 29 -2.34 6.15 16.16
CA LEU A 29 -2.86 5.83 14.83
C LEU A 29 -1.74 5.79 13.78
N LEU A 30 -0.87 6.80 13.76
CA LEU A 30 0.25 6.90 12.83
C LEU A 30 1.26 5.77 13.04
N ARG A 31 1.62 5.45 14.30
CA ARG A 31 2.51 4.31 14.63
C ARG A 31 1.95 2.96 14.16
N ARG A 32 0.64 2.76 14.30
CA ARG A 32 -0.02 1.53 13.84
C ARG A 32 -0.09 1.44 12.31
N THR A 33 -0.27 2.57 11.64
CA THR A 33 -0.51 2.60 10.19
C THR A 33 0.78 2.66 9.39
N ALA A 34 1.82 3.35 9.86
CA ALA A 34 3.10 3.51 9.17
C ALA A 34 3.74 2.20 8.67
N PRO A 35 3.88 1.13 9.48
CA PRO A 35 4.47 -0.12 9.01
C PRO A 35 3.63 -0.80 7.91
N THR A 36 2.32 -0.55 7.87
CA THR A 36 1.45 -1.06 6.80
C THR A 36 1.70 -0.38 5.46
N ALA A 37 2.31 0.82 5.45
CA ALA A 37 2.81 1.53 4.28
C ALA A 37 4.33 1.34 4.07
N ALA A 38 4.94 0.34 4.72
CA ALA A 38 6.38 0.05 4.64
C ALA A 38 7.28 1.20 5.11
N LEU A 39 6.80 1.98 6.08
CA LEU A 39 7.59 3.00 6.77
C LEU A 39 8.21 2.40 8.03
N SER A 40 9.47 2.74 8.28
CA SER A 40 10.19 2.28 9.46
C SER A 40 9.74 3.01 10.73
N GLU A 41 10.00 2.40 11.88
CA GLU A 41 9.77 3.02 13.19
C GLU A 41 10.59 4.32 13.32
N ALA A 42 11.84 4.33 12.84
CA ALA A 42 12.69 5.52 12.89
C ALA A 42 12.12 6.69 12.06
N GLU A 43 11.68 6.45 10.83
CA GLU A 43 11.01 7.47 10.00
C GLU A 43 9.73 7.98 10.67
N THR A 44 8.99 7.07 11.30
CA THR A 44 7.74 7.37 11.99
C THR A 44 7.98 8.26 13.21
N GLU A 45 8.89 7.88 14.11
CA GLU A 45 9.18 8.66 15.32
C GLU A 45 9.80 10.02 14.99
N GLU A 46 10.62 10.11 13.94
CA GLU A 46 11.16 11.39 13.48
C GLU A 46 10.04 12.34 13.05
N ALA A 47 9.10 11.85 12.23
CA ALA A 47 7.97 12.64 11.75
C ALA A 47 7.01 13.04 12.88
N LEU A 48 6.91 12.25 13.96
CA LEU A 48 6.06 12.54 15.11
C LEU A 48 6.64 13.60 16.07
N LYS A 49 7.77 14.25 15.75
CA LYS A 49 8.33 15.31 16.62
C LYS A 49 7.53 16.61 16.59
N ASN A 50 6.81 16.89 15.50
CA ASN A 50 6.02 18.11 15.33
C ASN A 50 4.79 17.87 14.43
N PRO A 51 3.77 18.76 14.47
CA PRO A 51 2.56 18.62 13.65
C PRO A 51 2.83 18.55 12.14
N GLU A 52 3.77 19.34 11.62
CA GLU A 52 4.09 19.39 10.20
C GLU A 52 4.65 18.04 9.70
N GLY A 53 5.50 17.40 10.51
CA GLY A 53 6.01 16.07 10.24
C GLY A 53 4.91 15.01 10.30
N ALA A 54 3.99 15.10 11.26
CA ALA A 54 2.85 14.20 11.36
C ALA A 54 1.91 14.33 10.14
N GLU A 55 1.68 15.55 9.66
CA GLU A 55 0.94 15.81 8.42
C GLU A 55 1.65 15.20 7.20
N ALA A 56 2.97 15.42 7.08
CA ALA A 56 3.76 14.84 6.01
C ALA A 56 3.70 13.29 6.04
N LEU A 57 3.77 12.69 7.24
CA LEU A 57 3.66 11.25 7.43
C LEU A 57 2.29 10.72 6.99
N MET A 58 1.19 11.40 7.32
CA MET A 58 -0.15 11.05 6.82
C MET A 58 -0.17 11.04 5.29
N GLY A 59 0.34 12.09 4.65
CA GLY A 59 0.42 12.18 3.19
C GLY A 59 1.24 11.06 2.57
N MET A 60 2.39 10.75 3.16
CA MET A 60 3.28 9.67 2.72
C MET A 60 2.62 8.29 2.80
N ILE A 61 1.93 8.00 3.91
CA ILE A 61 1.18 6.74 4.08
C ILE A 61 0.11 6.62 2.98
N LEU A 62 -0.73 7.64 2.84
CA LEU A 62 -1.85 7.62 1.88
C LEU A 62 -1.36 7.54 0.43
N SER A 63 -0.29 8.26 0.07
CA SER A 63 0.26 8.20 -1.29
C SER A 63 0.84 6.83 -1.61
N ARG A 64 1.62 6.22 -0.69
CA ARG A 64 2.16 4.87 -0.90
C ARG A 64 1.07 3.84 -1.14
N PHE A 65 -0.01 3.88 -0.36
CA PHE A 65 -1.15 2.99 -0.59
C PHE A 65 -1.80 3.20 -1.95
N ARG A 66 -2.04 4.45 -2.35
CA ARG A 66 -2.64 4.78 -3.65
C ARG A 66 -1.76 4.32 -4.82
N GLU A 67 -0.45 4.56 -4.73
CA GLU A 67 0.51 4.17 -5.76
C GLU A 67 0.65 2.65 -5.86
N ALA A 68 0.73 1.96 -4.72
CA ALA A 68 0.79 0.50 -4.67
C ALA A 68 -0.50 -0.14 -5.21
N GLN A 69 -1.67 0.41 -4.86
CA GLN A 69 -2.95 -0.01 -5.42
C GLN A 69 -2.98 0.12 -6.93
N SER A 70 -2.62 1.29 -7.44
CA SER A 70 -2.62 1.58 -8.87
C SER A 70 -1.69 0.62 -9.62
N ARG A 71 -0.45 0.46 -9.13
CA ARG A 71 0.55 -0.45 -9.70
C ARG A 71 0.06 -1.90 -9.73
N PHE A 72 -0.51 -2.35 -8.62
CA PHE A 72 -1.04 -3.70 -8.49
C PHE A 72 -2.19 -3.95 -9.48
N LEU A 73 -3.17 -3.05 -9.54
CA LEU A 73 -4.32 -3.20 -10.47
C LEU A 73 -3.88 -3.22 -11.94
N HIS A 74 -2.99 -2.31 -12.35
CA HIS A 74 -2.47 -2.32 -13.73
C HIS A 74 -1.72 -3.62 -14.05
N SER A 75 -0.93 -4.11 -13.10
CA SER A 75 -0.19 -5.37 -13.24
C SER A 75 -1.10 -6.57 -13.32
N MET A 76 -2.20 -6.57 -12.54
CA MET A 76 -3.24 -7.60 -12.59
C MET A 76 -3.92 -7.65 -13.96
N TYR A 77 -4.29 -6.51 -14.54
CA TYR A 77 -4.87 -6.48 -15.88
C TYR A 77 -3.92 -7.08 -16.93
N ARG A 78 -2.63 -6.72 -16.86
CA ARG A 78 -1.62 -7.26 -17.78
C ARG A 78 -1.40 -8.76 -17.59
N MET A 79 -1.29 -9.21 -16.35
CA MET A 79 -1.14 -10.63 -16.03
C MET A 79 -2.33 -11.46 -16.54
N THR A 80 -3.56 -11.02 -16.30
CA THR A 80 -4.77 -11.71 -16.79
C THR A 80 -4.77 -11.79 -18.32
N SER A 81 -4.42 -10.69 -18.99
CA SER A 81 -4.35 -10.66 -20.46
C SER A 81 -3.32 -11.65 -21.01
N LEU A 82 -2.14 -11.76 -20.38
CA LEU A 82 -1.09 -12.70 -20.77
C LEU A 82 -1.54 -14.15 -20.56
N ARG A 83 -2.13 -14.44 -19.40
CA ARG A 83 -2.69 -15.77 -19.09
C ARG A 83 -3.76 -16.17 -20.10
N ASP A 84 -4.69 -15.27 -20.40
CA ASP A 84 -5.81 -15.55 -21.29
C ASP A 84 -5.34 -15.72 -22.76
N ALA A 85 -4.18 -15.14 -23.12
CA ALA A 85 -3.49 -15.40 -24.38
C ALA A 85 -2.63 -16.69 -24.38
N GLY A 86 -2.57 -17.42 -23.26
CA GLY A 86 -1.75 -18.63 -23.10
C GLY A 86 -0.30 -18.37 -22.70
N ASP A 87 0.12 -17.11 -22.55
CA ASP A 87 1.46 -16.74 -22.09
C ASP A 87 1.55 -16.76 -20.56
N LEU A 88 1.60 -17.98 -20.00
CA LEU A 88 1.70 -18.19 -18.56
C LEU A 88 3.02 -17.69 -17.98
N GLU A 89 4.13 -17.80 -18.72
CA GLU A 89 5.42 -17.31 -18.20
C GLU A 89 5.45 -15.79 -18.17
N GLY A 90 4.91 -15.12 -19.19
CA GLY A 90 4.71 -13.67 -19.17
C GLY A 90 3.82 -13.23 -18.01
N ALA A 91 2.74 -13.96 -17.73
CA ALA A 91 1.88 -13.69 -16.57
C ALA A 91 2.63 -13.83 -15.24
N ARG A 92 3.47 -14.87 -15.07
CA ARG A 92 4.32 -15.04 -13.88
C ARG A 92 5.33 -13.91 -13.76
N GLN A 93 6.00 -13.58 -14.85
CA GLN A 93 7.00 -12.51 -14.88
C GLN A 93 6.37 -11.18 -14.47
N GLN A 94 5.16 -10.88 -14.93
CA GLN A 94 4.42 -9.68 -14.50
C GLN A 94 4.23 -9.60 -12.98
N MET A 95 3.96 -10.72 -12.29
CA MET A 95 3.85 -10.74 -10.82
C MET A 95 5.22 -10.64 -10.14
N ARG A 96 6.26 -11.27 -10.69
CA ARG A 96 7.64 -11.12 -10.19
C ARG A 96 8.12 -9.67 -10.28
N ASP A 97 7.79 -8.97 -11.37
CA ASP A 97 8.11 -7.56 -11.56
C ASP A 97 7.46 -6.69 -10.50
N VAL A 98 6.20 -6.96 -10.11
CA VAL A 98 5.55 -6.28 -8.98
C VAL A 98 6.31 -6.55 -7.68
N LEU A 99 6.63 -7.82 -7.40
CA LEU A 99 7.31 -8.21 -6.16
C LEU A 99 8.72 -7.62 -6.02
N ALA A 100 9.38 -7.28 -7.13
CA ALA A 100 10.69 -6.64 -7.13
C ALA A 100 10.66 -5.19 -6.62
N VAL A 101 9.52 -4.50 -6.76
CA VAL A 101 9.39 -3.07 -6.45
C VAL A 101 8.37 -2.75 -5.37
N GLU A 102 7.48 -3.69 -5.04
CA GLU A 102 6.41 -3.46 -4.08
C GLU A 102 6.91 -3.66 -2.65
N LEU A 103 6.77 -2.60 -1.86
CA LEU A 103 7.18 -2.55 -0.46
C LEU A 103 5.97 -2.65 0.48
N VAL A 104 4.79 -2.20 0.05
CA VAL A 104 3.57 -2.22 0.85
C VAL A 104 3.17 -3.68 1.11
N PRO A 105 3.22 -4.16 2.37
CA PRO A 105 3.08 -5.59 2.68
C PRO A 105 1.79 -6.23 2.15
N GLN A 106 0.69 -5.47 2.13
CA GLN A 106 -0.59 -5.94 1.60
C GLN A 106 -0.50 -6.29 0.12
N TYR A 107 -0.01 -5.37 -0.72
CA TYR A 107 0.06 -5.59 -2.17
C TYR A 107 1.12 -6.62 -2.56
N ARG A 108 2.22 -6.68 -1.78
CA ARG A 108 3.22 -7.73 -1.94
C ARG A 108 2.62 -9.11 -1.70
N ARG A 109 1.86 -9.30 -0.61
CA ARG A 109 1.15 -10.55 -0.33
C ARG A 109 0.16 -10.91 -1.43
N MET A 110 -0.62 -9.95 -1.91
CA MET A 110 -1.57 -10.18 -3.01
C MET A 110 -0.85 -10.62 -4.29
N ALA A 111 0.30 -10.03 -4.62
CA ALA A 111 1.10 -10.47 -5.77
C ALA A 111 1.69 -11.87 -5.59
N GLU A 112 2.14 -12.24 -4.38
CA GLU A 112 2.59 -13.60 -4.04
C GLU A 112 1.44 -14.63 -4.18
N GLU A 113 0.22 -14.27 -3.78
CA GLU A 113 -0.97 -15.11 -3.96
C GLU A 113 -1.30 -15.34 -5.44
N GLN A 114 -1.24 -14.28 -6.27
CA GLN A 114 -1.47 -14.39 -7.70
C GLN A 114 -0.41 -15.23 -8.39
N LEU A 115 0.87 -15.02 -8.04
CA LEU A 115 1.96 -15.83 -8.57
C LEU A 115 1.78 -17.32 -8.22
N ARG A 116 1.44 -17.64 -6.96
CA ARG A 116 1.13 -19.03 -6.56
C ARG A 116 -0.05 -19.61 -7.34
N GLY A 117 -1.07 -18.80 -7.65
CA GLY A 117 -2.20 -19.21 -8.47
C GLY A 117 -1.82 -19.58 -9.91
N LEU A 118 -0.81 -18.92 -10.48
CA LEU A 118 -0.26 -19.24 -11.82
C LEU A 118 0.66 -20.47 -11.84
N ASP A 119 1.19 -20.84 -10.67
CA ASP A 119 2.03 -22.03 -10.49
C ASP A 119 1.24 -23.29 -10.12
N GLY A 120 -0.02 -23.12 -9.68
CA GLY A 120 -0.94 -24.21 -9.40
C GLY A 120 -1.46 -24.91 -10.67
N PRO A 121 -1.99 -26.13 -10.55
CA PRO A 121 -2.64 -26.80 -11.68
C PRO A 121 -3.80 -25.92 -12.19
N ALA A 122 -3.99 -25.87 -13.51
CA ALA A 122 -5.15 -25.21 -14.09
C ALA A 122 -6.43 -25.80 -13.45
N PRO A 123 -7.43 -24.97 -13.07
CA PRO A 123 -8.68 -25.50 -12.57
C PRO A 123 -9.27 -26.45 -13.61
N GLU A 124 -9.62 -27.67 -13.18
CA GLU A 124 -10.31 -28.64 -14.03
C GLU A 124 -11.60 -28.00 -14.56
N SER A 125 -11.76 -28.00 -15.89
CA SER A 125 -12.92 -27.45 -16.59
C SER A 125 -14.14 -28.34 -16.47
#